data_AF-A0AB33ITE8-F1
#
_entry.id   AF-A0AB33ITE8-F1
#
_cell.length_a   1.000
_cell.length_b   1.000
_cell.length_c   1.000
_cell.angle_alpha   90.00
_cell.angle_beta   90.00
_cell.angle_gamma   90.00
#
_symmetry.space_group_name_H-M   'P 1'
#
loop_
_entity.id
_entity.type
_entity.pdbx_description
1 polymer ?
#
loop_
_entity_poly.entity_id
_entity_poly.type
_entity_poly.pdbx_seq_one_letter_code
_entity_poly.pdbx_strand_id
1 'polypeptide(L)'
;MSTHTLWAQGDTIGHEKQSVFAKLYEVVKEFSRVDTNYIEPQHYNFTVMLQNTNTYEMYWLRSGQGTTMRLSPKPSMKLGPYVGWRWMFLGYTVDLTHLSGGNNRKEFDLSLYSNQLGIDLFYRKTGDDYRISELGIGPGIDTSPLDNAPFDGFKASVKGFNLYYIFNHKRFSYPAAFSQSTCQKISVGSPLVGIGYTHHALDLDWGELYDLAEERLSPVAVDKIMADTTLLTSEIKYSDIAVMGGYAYNWVFAKNWLFAASLSLALGYQSSKSDEDHKNFKFRNFTFKNLNLDGVGRFGIVWNNTKWYAGASAILHTYNYHKSQFHANTTFGNLNIYVGFNFGRK
;
A
#
# COMPACT_ATOMS: atom_id res chain seq x y z
N MET A 1 65.92 -42.28 27.67
CA MET A 1 64.65 -43.04 27.70
C MET A 1 63.55 -42.11 27.24
N SER A 2 62.71 -42.59 26.34
CA SER A 2 61.70 -41.83 25.60
C SER A 2 60.50 -41.43 26.46
N THR A 3 59.82 -40.34 26.10
CA THR A 3 58.38 -40.36 25.80
C THR A 3 57.97 -39.09 25.04
N HIS A 4 57.49 -39.29 23.82
CA HIS A 4 56.65 -38.35 23.09
C HIS A 4 55.26 -38.27 23.74
N THR A 5 54.63 -37.10 23.73
CA THR A 5 53.17 -37.05 23.46
C THR A 5 52.80 -35.76 22.73
N LEU A 6 51.98 -35.97 21.70
CA LEU A 6 51.57 -35.12 20.60
C LEU A 6 50.25 -34.40 20.90
N TRP A 7 50.12 -33.19 20.34
CA TRP A 7 48.94 -32.46 19.84
C TRP A 7 47.54 -32.60 20.50
N ALA A 8 46.94 -31.44 20.76
CA ALA A 8 45.55 -31.17 20.38
C ALA A 8 45.38 -29.67 20.09
N GLN A 9 45.63 -29.27 18.85
CA GLN A 9 45.26 -27.94 18.34
C GLN A 9 43.78 -28.03 17.98
N GLY A 10 42.92 -27.45 18.83
CA GLY A 10 41.49 -27.37 18.58
C GLY A 10 41.22 -26.36 17.47
N ASP A 11 41.11 -26.84 16.24
CA ASP A 11 40.53 -26.06 15.14
C ASP A 11 39.10 -25.70 15.50
N THR A 12 38.93 -24.49 16.01
CA THR A 12 37.61 -23.90 16.19
C THR A 12 37.26 -23.25 14.87
N ILE A 13 36.61 -24.01 13.99
CA ILE A 13 35.94 -23.46 12.80
C ILE A 13 34.83 -22.55 13.33
N GLY A 14 35.15 -21.26 13.45
CA GLY A 14 34.19 -20.23 13.77
C GLY A 14 33.19 -20.13 12.61
N HIS A 15 32.04 -20.79 12.75
CA HIS A 15 30.87 -20.42 11.97
C HIS A 15 30.46 -19.01 12.39
N GLU A 16 31.01 -18.01 11.70
CA GLU A 16 30.56 -16.63 11.79
C GLU A 16 29.08 -16.62 11.40
N LYS A 17 28.20 -16.47 12.40
CA LYS A 17 26.76 -16.30 12.17
C LYS A 17 26.57 -15.01 11.41
N GLN A 18 26.62 -15.07 10.08
CA GLN A 18 26.24 -13.95 9.23
C GLN A 18 24.83 -13.52 9.63
N SER A 19 24.73 -12.33 10.22
CA SER A 19 23.47 -11.70 10.55
C SER A 19 22.55 -11.72 9.33
N VAL A 20 21.24 -11.91 9.55
CA VAL A 20 20.22 -11.81 8.49
C VAL A 20 20.40 -10.52 7.68
N PHE A 21 20.85 -9.44 8.33
CA PHE A 21 21.21 -8.18 7.69
C PHE A 21 22.37 -8.27 6.69
N ALA A 22 23.43 -9.03 6.99
CA ALA A 22 24.56 -9.19 6.08
C ALA A 22 24.16 -9.95 4.82
N LYS A 23 23.33 -11.00 4.97
CA LYS A 23 22.75 -11.73 3.84
C LYS A 23 21.81 -10.85 3.01
N LEU A 24 20.94 -10.08 3.67
CA LEU A 24 20.04 -9.13 2.99
C LEU A 24 20.84 -8.07 2.21
N TYR A 25 21.94 -7.58 2.79
CA TYR A 25 22.81 -6.59 2.15
C TYR A 25 23.51 -7.14 0.90
N GLU A 26 24.05 -8.36 0.97
CA GLU A 26 24.67 -9.05 -0.18
C GLU A 26 23.65 -9.24 -1.32
N VAL A 27 22.46 -9.74 -0.98
CA VAL A 27 21.35 -9.95 -1.90
C VAL A 27 20.95 -8.64 -2.59
N VAL A 28 20.74 -7.55 -1.82
CA VAL A 28 20.39 -6.24 -2.39
C VAL A 28 21.50 -5.69 -3.29
N LYS A 29 22.78 -5.91 -2.93
CA LYS A 29 23.92 -5.42 -3.72
C LYS A 29 23.98 -6.10 -5.10
N GLU A 30 23.71 -7.40 -5.18
CA GLU A 30 23.63 -8.10 -6.48
C GLU A 30 22.45 -7.60 -7.32
N PHE A 31 21.29 -7.37 -6.69
CA PHE A 31 20.09 -6.82 -7.32
C PHE A 31 20.13 -5.32 -7.66
N SER A 32 21.22 -4.64 -7.28
CA SER A 32 21.42 -3.20 -7.53
C SER A 32 22.38 -2.90 -8.69
N ARG A 33 22.90 -3.90 -9.40
CA ARG A 33 23.78 -3.68 -10.56
C ARG A 33 23.02 -3.00 -11.70
N VAL A 34 23.52 -1.85 -12.15
CA VAL A 34 22.91 -1.02 -13.19
C VAL A 34 23.88 -0.69 -14.31
N ASP A 35 23.34 -0.44 -15.49
CA ASP A 35 24.03 0.18 -16.60
C ASP A 35 24.19 1.67 -16.30
N THR A 36 25.43 2.09 -16.03
CA THR A 36 25.75 3.45 -15.64
C THR A 36 25.56 4.46 -16.77
N ASN A 37 25.33 4.03 -18.02
CA ASN A 37 24.93 4.95 -19.09
C ASN A 37 23.48 5.43 -18.90
N TYR A 38 22.62 4.58 -18.35
CA TYR A 38 21.20 4.85 -18.14
C TYR A 38 20.89 5.37 -16.75
N ILE A 39 21.59 4.87 -15.72
CA ILE A 39 21.30 5.15 -14.32
C ILE A 39 22.56 5.66 -13.61
N GLU A 40 22.44 6.74 -12.87
CA GLU A 40 23.49 7.26 -11.99
C GLU A 40 23.27 6.74 -10.56
N PRO A 41 24.21 5.95 -10.00
CA PRO A 41 24.15 5.50 -8.61
C PRO A 41 24.29 6.66 -7.63
N GLN A 42 23.71 6.55 -6.44
CA GLN A 42 23.87 7.58 -5.41
C GLN A 42 25.32 7.70 -4.92
N HIS A 43 25.86 8.91 -4.96
CA HIS A 43 27.22 9.29 -4.55
C HIS A 43 27.40 9.47 -3.04
N TYR A 44 26.31 9.45 -2.28
CA TYR A 44 26.26 9.70 -0.85
C TYR A 44 25.73 8.47 -0.08
N ASN A 45 26.10 8.33 1.19
CA ASN A 45 25.66 7.22 2.05
C ASN A 45 24.41 7.57 2.85
N PHE A 46 24.19 8.84 3.16
CA PHE A 46 23.11 9.28 4.03
C PHE A 46 22.22 10.28 3.34
N THR A 47 20.96 10.31 3.76
CA THR A 47 19.98 11.28 3.28
C THR A 47 19.03 11.66 4.40
N VAL A 48 18.62 12.93 4.40
CA VAL A 48 17.54 13.42 5.25
C VAL A 48 16.50 14.02 4.31
N MET A 49 15.24 13.72 4.58
CA MET A 49 14.10 14.17 3.80
C MET A 49 13.00 14.66 4.73
N LEU A 50 12.31 15.72 4.30
CA LEU A 50 11.05 16.13 4.87
C LEU A 50 9.96 15.80 3.86
N GLN A 51 8.92 15.08 4.30
CA GLN A 51 7.81 14.67 3.45
C GLN A 51 6.48 15.05 4.06
N ASN A 52 5.66 15.71 3.25
CA ASN A 52 4.22 15.87 3.47
C ASN A 52 3.48 14.75 2.73
N THR A 53 2.52 14.10 3.39
CA THR A 53 1.71 13.02 2.82
C THR A 53 0.24 13.35 3.01
N ASN A 54 -0.49 13.51 1.91
CA ASN A 54 -1.93 13.68 1.91
C ASN A 54 -2.56 12.34 1.56
N THR A 55 -3.43 11.86 2.44
CA THR A 55 -4.11 10.57 2.26
C THR A 55 -5.55 10.80 1.82
N TYR A 56 -5.96 10.03 0.81
CA TYR A 56 -7.31 10.00 0.28
C TYR A 56 -7.81 8.56 0.37
N GLU A 57 -9.02 8.38 0.87
CA GLU A 57 -9.61 7.06 1.06
C GLU A 57 -11.11 7.15 0.84
N MET A 58 -11.65 6.18 0.12
CA MET A 58 -13.05 6.14 -0.26
C MET A 58 -13.50 4.70 -0.41
N TYR A 59 -14.56 4.35 0.31
CA TYR A 59 -15.23 3.06 0.21
C TYR A 59 -16.60 3.29 -0.41
N TRP A 60 -16.86 2.59 -1.50
CA TRP A 60 -18.17 2.56 -2.13
C TRP A 60 -18.76 1.17 -1.95
N LEU A 61 -19.75 1.07 -1.07
CA LEU A 61 -20.47 -0.15 -0.77
C LEU A 61 -21.79 -0.16 -1.55
N ARG A 62 -22.16 -1.32 -2.07
CA ARG A 62 -23.45 -1.54 -2.73
C ARG A 62 -24.04 -2.88 -2.31
N SER A 63 -25.25 -2.85 -1.79
CA SER A 63 -26.06 -4.03 -1.51
C SER A 63 -26.65 -4.59 -2.81
N GLY A 64 -26.87 -5.92 -2.84
CA GLY A 64 -27.53 -6.59 -3.95
C GLY A 64 -28.95 -6.08 -4.26
N GLN A 65 -29.61 -5.46 -3.28
CA GLN A 65 -30.95 -4.87 -3.43
C GLN A 65 -30.95 -3.42 -3.97
N GLY A 66 -29.76 -2.82 -4.16
CA GLY A 66 -29.61 -1.51 -4.80
C GLY A 66 -29.24 -0.35 -3.87
N THR A 67 -29.19 -0.58 -2.55
CA THR A 67 -28.68 0.42 -1.60
C THR A 67 -27.18 0.65 -1.81
N THR A 68 -26.76 1.91 -1.99
CA THR A 68 -25.37 2.33 -2.15
C THR A 68 -24.96 3.22 -0.98
N MET A 69 -23.80 2.96 -0.38
CA MET A 69 -23.25 3.77 0.70
C MET A 69 -21.81 4.13 0.39
N ARG A 70 -21.46 5.40 0.59
CA ARG A 70 -20.13 5.94 0.32
C ARG A 70 -19.53 6.43 1.62
N LEU A 71 -18.46 5.78 2.07
CA LEU A 71 -17.77 6.13 3.29
C LEU A 71 -16.40 6.73 2.95
N SER A 72 -16.08 7.86 3.53
CA SER A 72 -14.73 8.42 3.44
C SER A 72 -14.33 9.08 4.75
N PRO A 73 -13.12 8.83 5.26
CA PRO A 73 -12.59 9.61 6.36
C PRO A 73 -12.30 11.03 5.91
N LYS A 74 -12.06 11.93 6.87
CA LYS A 74 -11.53 13.25 6.52
C LYS A 74 -10.15 13.09 5.87
N PRO A 75 -9.85 13.82 4.78
CA PRO A 75 -8.51 13.83 4.21
C PRO A 75 -7.49 14.14 5.30
N SER A 76 -6.53 13.24 5.50
CA SER A 76 -5.50 13.41 6.52
C SER A 76 -4.22 13.95 5.89
N MET A 77 -3.68 14.99 6.51
CA MET A 77 -2.40 15.59 6.13
C MET A 77 -1.35 15.21 7.17
N LYS A 78 -0.32 14.49 6.72
CA LYS A 78 0.78 14.05 7.57
C LYS A 78 2.07 14.76 7.19
N LEU A 79 2.92 15.02 8.18
CA LEU A 79 4.23 15.61 7.96
C LEU A 79 5.27 14.85 8.79
N GLY A 80 6.40 14.52 8.18
CA GLY A 80 7.40 13.71 8.86
C GLY A 80 8.83 13.86 8.34
N PRO A 81 9.83 13.82 9.22
CA PRO A 81 11.21 13.60 8.81
C PRO A 81 11.43 12.13 8.42
N TYR A 82 12.32 11.96 7.45
CA TYR A 82 12.82 10.69 6.98
C TYR A 82 14.34 10.74 7.00
N VAL A 83 14.95 9.64 7.43
CA VAL A 83 16.39 9.44 7.38
C VAL A 83 16.64 8.20 6.56
N GLY A 84 17.48 8.33 5.53
CA GLY A 84 17.89 7.20 4.71
C GLY A 84 19.37 6.89 4.88
N TRP A 85 19.67 5.60 4.87
CA TRP A 85 21.01 5.07 4.79
C TRP A 85 21.10 4.15 3.56
N ARG A 86 21.84 4.61 2.56
CA ARG A 86 22.01 3.96 1.25
C ARG A 86 20.69 3.70 0.54
N TRP A 87 20.19 2.46 0.61
CA TRP A 87 18.97 2.01 -0.06
C TRP A 87 17.78 1.86 0.91
N MET A 88 18.00 2.08 2.21
CA MET A 88 16.96 2.02 3.23
C MET A 88 16.54 3.44 3.64
N PHE A 89 15.24 3.64 3.84
CA PHE A 89 14.65 4.87 4.36
C PHE A 89 13.77 4.54 5.55
N LEU A 90 13.91 5.30 6.63
CA LEU A 90 13.05 5.22 7.80
C LEU A 90 12.45 6.61 8.05
N GLY A 91 11.13 6.68 8.10
CA GLY A 91 10.41 7.92 8.38
C GLY A 91 9.43 7.77 9.53
N TYR A 92 9.15 8.89 10.18
CA TYR A 92 8.08 9.01 11.15
C TYR A 92 7.22 10.21 10.78
N THR A 93 5.92 9.99 10.59
CA THR A 93 4.98 11.04 10.20
C THR A 93 3.98 11.32 11.30
N VAL A 94 3.73 12.60 11.57
CA VAL A 94 2.68 13.06 12.48
C VAL A 94 1.47 13.48 11.65
N ASP A 95 0.29 12.97 12.01
CA ASP A 95 -0.99 13.42 11.44
C ASP A 95 -1.31 14.81 12.02
N LEU A 96 -1.28 15.84 11.15
CA LEU A 96 -1.52 17.23 11.52
C LEU A 96 -3.02 17.59 11.56
N THR A 97 -3.86 16.77 10.95
CA THR A 97 -5.31 16.94 10.88
C THR A 97 -6.04 16.46 12.13
N HIS A 98 -5.47 15.49 12.86
CA HIS A 98 -6.08 14.88 14.04
C HIS A 98 -5.35 15.16 15.36
N LEU A 99 -4.67 16.31 15.47
CA LEU A 99 -3.87 16.66 16.67
C LEU A 99 -4.68 16.91 17.94
N SER A 100 -5.98 17.20 17.86
CA SER A 100 -6.82 17.61 18.99
C SER A 100 -7.97 16.67 19.34
N GLY A 101 -7.95 15.42 18.86
CA GLY A 101 -8.98 14.41 19.18
C GLY A 101 -8.34 13.04 19.24
N GLY A 102 -8.69 12.24 20.25
CA GLY A 102 -8.13 10.90 20.47
C GLY A 102 -8.42 9.97 19.29
N ASN A 103 -7.52 9.93 18.32
CA ASN A 103 -7.65 9.09 17.13
C ASN A 103 -6.81 7.82 17.29
N ASN A 104 -7.44 6.66 17.11
CA ASN A 104 -6.80 5.34 17.18
C ASN A 104 -6.21 4.86 15.85
N ARG A 105 -6.15 5.73 14.82
CA ARG A 105 -5.57 5.44 13.51
C ARG A 105 -4.10 5.01 13.64
N LYS A 106 -3.76 3.86 13.07
CA LYS A 106 -2.38 3.32 13.07
C LYS A 106 -1.97 2.96 11.65
N GLU A 107 -0.84 3.49 11.22
CA GLU A 107 -0.26 3.19 9.91
C GLU A 107 1.22 2.85 10.05
N PHE A 108 1.63 1.81 9.34
CA PHE A 108 3.00 1.39 9.19
C PHE A 108 3.22 0.99 7.73
N ASP A 109 4.18 1.64 7.08
CA ASP A 109 4.57 1.37 5.70
C ASP A 109 6.09 1.19 5.65
N LEU A 110 6.52 0.06 5.08
CA LEU A 110 7.92 -0.25 4.82
C LEU A 110 8.05 -0.66 3.35
N SER A 111 8.68 0.20 2.56
CA SER A 111 8.96 -0.06 1.14
C SER A 111 10.47 -0.17 0.92
N LEU A 112 10.89 -1.30 0.35
CA LEU A 112 12.27 -1.57 -0.02
C LEU A 112 12.36 -1.79 -1.53
N TYR A 113 12.94 -0.84 -2.24
CA TYR A 113 13.12 -0.90 -3.69
C TYR A 113 14.59 -1.10 -4.06
N SER A 114 14.90 -2.24 -4.65
CA SER A 114 16.08 -2.42 -5.49
C SER A 114 15.72 -2.20 -6.96
N ASN A 115 16.70 -2.17 -7.85
CA ASN A 115 16.42 -1.99 -9.27
C ASN A 115 15.70 -3.21 -9.88
N GLN A 116 15.89 -4.40 -9.32
CA GLN A 116 15.32 -5.65 -9.84
C GLN A 116 14.10 -6.13 -9.04
N LEU A 117 14.09 -5.92 -7.73
CA LEU A 117 13.05 -6.38 -6.81
C LEU A 117 12.51 -5.23 -5.96
N GLY A 118 11.20 -5.14 -5.83
CA GLY A 118 10.53 -4.24 -4.90
C GLY A 118 9.71 -5.02 -3.87
N ILE A 119 9.80 -4.64 -2.60
CA ILE A 119 8.98 -5.20 -1.52
C ILE A 119 8.25 -4.04 -0.85
N ASP A 120 6.92 -4.13 -0.77
CA ASP A 120 6.09 -3.24 0.02
C ASP A 120 5.46 -4.05 1.15
N LEU A 121 5.64 -3.62 2.40
CA LEU A 121 4.97 -4.14 3.59
C LEU A 121 4.13 -3.02 4.17
N PHE A 122 2.84 -3.27 4.36
CA PHE A 122 1.92 -2.22 4.83
C PHE A 122 0.94 -2.77 5.85
N TYR A 123 0.65 -1.94 6.84
CA TYR A 123 -0.39 -2.14 7.84
C TYR A 123 -1.10 -0.81 8.05
N ARG A 124 -2.42 -0.81 7.85
CA ARG A 124 -3.27 0.36 8.08
C ARG A 124 -4.49 -0.07 8.86
N LYS A 125 -4.77 0.66 9.93
CA LYS A 125 -6.01 0.58 10.69
C LYS A 125 -6.64 1.96 10.70
N THR A 126 -7.90 2.01 10.32
CA THR A 126 -8.68 3.25 10.27
C THR A 126 -8.91 3.83 11.66
N GLY A 127 -9.08 5.15 11.70
CA GLY A 127 -9.49 5.88 12.89
C GLY A 127 -11.01 5.95 13.03
N ASP A 128 -11.44 6.65 14.07
CA ASP A 128 -12.85 6.91 14.40
C ASP A 128 -13.27 8.27 13.78
N ASP A 129 -13.03 8.46 12.49
CA ASP A 129 -13.24 9.74 11.76
C ASP A 129 -14.01 9.59 10.45
N TYR A 130 -14.77 8.50 10.32
CA TYR A 130 -15.49 8.16 9.11
C TYR A 130 -16.78 8.99 8.98
N ARG A 131 -17.19 9.19 7.72
CA ARG A 131 -18.41 9.93 7.39
C ARG A 131 -19.15 9.22 6.28
N ILE A 132 -20.48 9.26 6.36
CA ILE A 132 -21.36 8.86 5.26
C ILE A 132 -21.37 10.01 4.26
N SER A 133 -20.57 9.88 3.22
CA SER A 133 -20.41 10.90 2.18
C SER A 133 -21.53 10.88 1.14
N GLU A 134 -22.29 9.79 1.08
CA GLU A 134 -23.47 9.62 0.25
C GLU A 134 -24.17 8.32 0.66
N LEU A 135 -25.51 8.34 0.75
CA LEU A 135 -26.34 7.14 0.87
C LEU A 135 -27.41 7.19 -0.22
N GLY A 136 -27.64 6.10 -0.92
CA GLY A 136 -28.70 5.99 -1.91
C GLY A 136 -29.48 4.71 -1.69
N ILE A 137 -30.80 4.79 -1.52
CA ILE A 137 -31.66 3.64 -1.16
C ILE A 137 -32.71 3.40 -2.27
N GLY A 138 -32.56 4.04 -3.43
CA GLY A 138 -33.46 3.90 -4.59
C GLY A 138 -34.14 5.21 -5.01
N PRO A 139 -34.84 5.21 -6.15
CA PRO A 139 -35.41 6.43 -6.74
C PRO A 139 -36.53 7.00 -5.86
N GLY A 140 -36.47 8.31 -5.59
CA GLY A 140 -37.54 9.06 -4.90
C GLY A 140 -37.45 9.08 -3.37
N ILE A 141 -36.38 8.55 -2.77
CA ILE A 141 -36.12 8.65 -1.32
C ILE A 141 -35.01 9.67 -1.11
N ASP A 142 -35.30 10.72 -0.33
CA ASP A 142 -34.30 11.72 0.03
C ASP A 142 -33.46 11.23 1.22
N THR A 143 -32.16 11.10 0.98
CA THR A 143 -31.12 10.68 1.92
C THR A 143 -30.12 11.80 2.19
N SER A 144 -30.33 12.98 1.60
CA SER A 144 -29.45 14.15 1.77
C SER A 144 -29.23 14.58 3.23
N PRO A 145 -30.14 14.33 4.20
CA PRO A 145 -29.85 14.62 5.62
C PRO A 145 -28.71 13.79 6.22
N LEU A 146 -28.32 12.67 5.60
CA LEU A 146 -27.17 11.86 5.99
C LEU A 146 -25.89 12.24 5.24
N ASP A 147 -25.97 13.14 4.27
CA ASP A 147 -24.79 13.54 3.50
C ASP A 147 -23.78 14.21 4.42
N ASN A 148 -22.55 13.68 4.36
CA ASN A 148 -21.44 14.09 5.19
C ASN A 148 -21.74 13.94 6.69
N ALA A 149 -22.62 13.03 7.13
CA ALA A 149 -22.86 12.76 8.55
C ALA A 149 -21.65 12.03 9.19
N PRO A 150 -21.21 12.41 10.41
CA PRO A 150 -20.22 11.61 11.16
C PRO A 150 -20.75 10.20 11.41
N PHE A 151 -19.90 9.20 11.25
CA PHE A 151 -20.25 7.79 11.46
C PHE A 151 -19.02 7.02 11.92
N ASP A 152 -18.99 6.64 13.21
CA ASP A 152 -17.84 6.00 13.85
C ASP A 152 -18.01 4.47 13.92
N GLY A 153 -19.20 3.98 13.56
CA GLY A 153 -19.54 2.57 13.42
C GLY A 153 -18.81 1.81 12.30
N PHE A 154 -17.88 2.42 11.57
CA PHE A 154 -17.08 1.75 10.54
C PHE A 154 -15.60 1.65 10.92
N LYS A 155 -15.09 0.42 11.00
CA LYS A 155 -13.68 0.13 11.25
C LYS A 155 -13.13 -0.78 10.17
N ALA A 156 -12.03 -0.38 9.56
CA ALA A 156 -11.30 -1.19 8.60
C ALA A 156 -9.85 -1.37 9.04
N SER A 157 -9.33 -2.56 8.80
CA SER A 157 -7.90 -2.81 8.85
C SER A 157 -7.47 -3.60 7.64
N VAL A 158 -6.33 -3.19 7.08
CA VAL A 158 -5.67 -3.89 5.99
C VAL A 158 -4.21 -4.10 6.37
N LYS A 159 -3.75 -5.33 6.17
CA LYS A 159 -2.34 -5.68 6.26
C LYS A 159 -1.95 -6.49 5.05
N GLY A 160 -0.78 -6.25 4.51
CA GLY A 160 -0.38 -6.97 3.31
C GLY A 160 1.08 -6.78 2.98
N PHE A 161 1.48 -7.54 1.96
CA PHE A 161 2.76 -7.35 1.31
C PHE A 161 2.59 -7.45 -0.20
N ASN A 162 3.41 -6.71 -0.92
CA ASN A 162 3.58 -6.87 -2.35
C ASN A 162 5.04 -7.12 -2.69
N LEU A 163 5.28 -8.03 -3.63
CA LEU A 163 6.59 -8.32 -4.19
C LEU A 163 6.54 -8.07 -5.69
N TYR A 164 7.47 -7.27 -6.21
CA TYR A 164 7.56 -6.93 -7.63
C TYR A 164 8.91 -7.35 -8.20
N TYR A 165 8.91 -7.81 -9.44
CA TYR A 165 10.07 -8.07 -10.28
C TYR A 165 10.08 -7.14 -11.48
N ILE A 166 11.24 -6.54 -11.73
CA ILE A 166 11.46 -5.55 -12.79
C ILE A 166 12.38 -6.15 -13.85
N PHE A 167 11.84 -6.37 -15.05
CA PHE A 167 12.58 -7.07 -16.11
C PHE A 167 13.78 -6.26 -16.65
N ASN A 168 13.59 -4.98 -16.96
CA ASN A 168 14.64 -4.11 -17.52
C ASN A 168 15.44 -3.38 -16.43
N HIS A 169 15.68 -4.03 -15.28
CA HIS A 169 16.29 -3.46 -14.08
C HIS A 169 17.69 -2.87 -14.27
N LYS A 170 18.43 -3.27 -15.31
CA LYS A 170 19.76 -2.71 -15.59
C LYS A 170 19.67 -1.29 -16.16
N ARG A 171 18.63 -0.96 -16.92
CA ARG A 171 18.48 0.35 -17.58
C ARG A 171 17.41 1.19 -16.92
N PHE A 172 16.36 0.56 -16.43
CA PHE A 172 15.23 1.21 -15.76
C PHE A 172 15.41 1.18 -14.24
N SER A 173 15.25 2.34 -13.60
CA SER A 173 15.31 2.49 -12.15
C SER A 173 13.96 2.91 -11.57
N TYR A 174 13.29 2.00 -10.88
CA TYR A 174 12.16 2.33 -10.01
C TYR A 174 12.58 3.22 -8.82
N PRO A 175 13.72 2.95 -8.15
CA PRO A 175 14.20 3.79 -7.05
C PRO A 175 14.41 5.26 -7.43
N ALA A 176 14.68 5.59 -8.69
CA ALA A 176 14.92 6.98 -9.11
C ALA A 176 13.72 7.92 -8.87
N ALA A 177 12.50 7.38 -8.94
CA ALA A 177 11.27 8.16 -8.80
C ALA A 177 10.61 8.03 -7.42
N PHE A 178 10.79 6.89 -6.74
CA PHE A 178 10.03 6.57 -5.52
C PHE A 178 10.87 6.45 -4.24
N SER A 179 12.19 6.31 -4.34
CA SER A 179 13.09 6.29 -3.16
C SER A 179 14.33 7.17 -3.29
N GLN A 180 14.51 7.86 -4.43
CA GLN A 180 15.58 8.83 -4.70
C GLN A 180 17.02 8.32 -4.43
N SER A 181 17.22 7.00 -4.44
CA SER A 181 18.52 6.35 -4.19
C SER A 181 19.35 6.16 -5.47
N THR A 182 18.82 6.56 -6.62
CA THR A 182 19.51 6.64 -7.92
C THR A 182 18.93 7.79 -8.74
N CYS A 183 19.58 8.17 -9.83
CA CYS A 183 19.01 9.09 -10.82
C CYS A 183 18.91 8.40 -12.19
N GLN A 184 17.74 8.46 -12.82
CA GLN A 184 17.57 8.02 -14.21
C GLN A 184 18.13 9.12 -15.13
N LYS A 185 19.04 8.76 -16.03
CA LYS A 185 19.65 9.68 -17.02
C LYS A 185 19.00 9.61 -18.39
N ILE A 186 18.51 8.43 -18.77
CA ILE A 186 17.92 8.19 -20.10
C ILE A 186 16.51 7.64 -19.92
N SER A 187 15.57 8.14 -20.72
CA SER A 187 14.19 7.67 -20.71
C SER A 187 14.10 6.21 -21.13
N VAL A 188 13.42 5.40 -20.34
CA VAL A 188 13.28 3.96 -20.58
C VAL A 188 12.12 3.40 -19.78
N GLY A 189 11.52 2.33 -20.27
CA GLY A 189 10.50 1.59 -19.54
C GLY A 189 10.92 0.16 -19.19
N SER A 190 10.11 -0.45 -18.36
CA SER A 190 10.22 -1.85 -17.99
C SER A 190 8.84 -2.45 -17.78
N PRO A 191 8.59 -3.67 -18.28
CA PRO A 191 7.50 -4.47 -17.75
C PRO A 191 7.79 -4.82 -16.29
N LEU A 192 6.71 -5.02 -15.55
CA LEU A 192 6.68 -5.38 -14.14
C LEU A 192 5.77 -6.59 -13.97
N VAL A 193 6.17 -7.51 -13.11
CA VAL A 193 5.29 -8.57 -12.61
C VAL A 193 5.40 -8.59 -11.09
N GLY A 194 4.33 -8.97 -10.40
CA GLY A 194 4.37 -9.05 -8.95
C GLY A 194 3.37 -10.03 -8.40
N ILE A 195 3.49 -10.26 -7.10
CA ILE A 195 2.50 -10.97 -6.31
C ILE A 195 2.15 -10.10 -5.10
N GLY A 196 0.88 -10.12 -4.73
CA GLY A 196 0.36 -9.43 -3.56
C GLY A 196 -0.34 -10.43 -2.65
N TYR A 197 -0.20 -10.22 -1.35
CA TYR A 197 -1.07 -10.82 -0.36
C TYR A 197 -1.62 -9.73 0.52
N THR A 198 -2.94 -9.69 0.67
CA THR A 198 -3.60 -8.77 1.59
C THR A 198 -4.56 -9.52 2.48
N HIS A 199 -4.71 -9.02 3.69
CA HIS A 199 -5.71 -9.46 4.64
C HIS A 199 -6.49 -8.24 5.09
N HIS A 200 -7.79 -8.30 4.89
CA HIS A 200 -8.73 -7.24 5.19
C HIS A 200 -9.66 -7.71 6.31
N ALA A 201 -9.89 -6.83 7.29
CA ALA A 201 -10.96 -6.98 8.25
C ALA A 201 -11.76 -5.68 8.25
N LEU A 202 -13.04 -5.79 7.91
CA LEU A 202 -14.02 -4.73 7.93
C LEU A 202 -15.03 -5.05 9.03
N ASP A 203 -15.36 -4.05 9.82
CA ASP A 203 -16.34 -4.13 10.89
C ASP A 203 -17.29 -2.93 10.74
N LEU A 204 -18.57 -3.22 10.64
CA LEU A 204 -19.63 -2.24 10.43
C LEU A 204 -20.73 -2.46 11.48
N ASP A 205 -20.91 -1.46 12.34
CA ASP A 205 -21.99 -1.42 13.32
C ASP A 205 -23.29 -0.94 12.65
N TRP A 206 -24.13 -1.91 12.31
CA TRP A 206 -25.44 -1.65 11.74
C TRP A 206 -26.39 -0.95 12.71
N GLY A 207 -26.23 -1.16 14.03
CA GLY A 207 -27.06 -0.51 15.04
C GLY A 207 -26.85 1.00 15.06
N GLU A 208 -25.59 1.42 15.07
CA GLU A 208 -25.23 2.86 15.00
C GLU A 208 -25.71 3.50 13.68
N LEU A 209 -25.67 2.75 12.56
CA LEU A 209 -26.21 3.22 11.29
C LEU A 209 -27.73 3.41 11.33
N TYR A 210 -28.45 2.50 11.99
CA TYR A 210 -29.90 2.59 12.14
C TYR A 210 -30.30 3.75 13.05
N ASP A 211 -29.63 3.91 14.19
CA ASP A 211 -29.88 5.03 15.11
C ASP A 211 -29.68 6.38 14.40
N LEU A 212 -28.60 6.50 13.62
CA LEU A 212 -28.31 7.70 12.83
C LEU A 212 -29.34 7.93 11.71
N ALA A 213 -29.82 6.86 11.07
CA ALA A 213 -30.85 6.94 10.05
C ALA A 213 -32.22 7.33 10.65
N GLU A 214 -32.59 6.82 11.82
CA GLU A 214 -33.82 7.19 12.54
C GLU A 214 -33.84 8.66 12.97
N GLU A 215 -32.68 9.22 13.36
CA GLU A 215 -32.56 10.63 13.72
C GLU A 215 -32.81 11.56 12.51
N ARG A 216 -32.44 11.13 11.29
CA ARG A 216 -32.27 12.04 10.15
C ARG A 216 -33.12 11.73 8.92
N LEU A 217 -33.69 10.54 8.82
CA LEU A 217 -34.47 10.10 7.66
C LEU A 217 -35.92 9.82 8.03
N SER A 218 -36.77 9.71 7.00
CA SER A 218 -38.15 9.25 7.16
C SER A 218 -38.22 7.76 7.55
N PRO A 219 -39.26 7.32 8.28
CA PRO A 219 -39.44 5.90 8.65
C PRO A 219 -39.38 4.94 7.45
N VAL A 220 -39.94 5.37 6.30
CA VAL A 220 -39.93 4.59 5.05
C VAL A 220 -38.50 4.33 4.53
N ALA A 221 -37.59 5.29 4.74
CA ALA A 221 -36.20 5.13 4.36
C ALA A 221 -35.47 4.19 5.32
N VAL A 222 -35.74 4.30 6.63
CA VAL A 222 -35.17 3.42 7.67
C VAL A 222 -35.57 1.97 7.46
N ASP A 223 -36.86 1.70 7.25
CA ASP A 223 -37.38 0.35 6.98
C ASP A 223 -36.69 -0.30 5.78
N LYS A 224 -36.41 0.51 4.75
CA LYS A 224 -35.74 0.03 3.54
C LYS A 224 -34.26 -0.23 3.74
N ILE A 225 -33.55 0.62 4.50
CA ILE A 225 -32.16 0.35 4.90
C ILE A 225 -32.13 -0.97 5.66
N MET A 226 -32.94 -1.09 6.73
CA MET A 226 -32.98 -2.30 7.55
C MET A 226 -33.29 -3.54 6.71
N ALA A 227 -34.31 -3.50 5.85
CA ALA A 227 -34.67 -4.63 5.00
C ALA A 227 -33.51 -5.07 4.06
N ASP A 228 -32.74 -4.12 3.54
CA ASP A 228 -31.62 -4.37 2.63
C ASP A 228 -30.34 -4.81 3.36
N THR A 229 -30.17 -4.47 4.64
CA THR A 229 -28.93 -4.68 5.41
C THR A 229 -29.03 -5.75 6.49
N THR A 230 -30.22 -6.22 6.86
CA THR A 230 -30.44 -7.22 7.93
C THR A 230 -29.65 -8.53 7.70
N LEU A 231 -29.36 -8.87 6.45
CA LEU A 231 -28.62 -10.09 6.09
C LEU A 231 -27.10 -9.87 5.92
N LEU A 232 -26.63 -8.63 6.02
CA LEU A 232 -25.21 -8.31 5.88
C LEU A 232 -24.49 -8.53 7.21
N THR A 233 -23.43 -9.33 7.19
CA THR A 233 -22.59 -9.56 8.37
C THR A 233 -21.91 -8.26 8.79
N SER A 234 -21.90 -7.95 10.10
CA SER A 234 -21.19 -6.80 10.66
C SER A 234 -19.68 -6.91 10.47
N GLU A 235 -19.12 -8.11 10.67
CA GLU A 235 -17.69 -8.36 10.51
C GLU A 235 -17.39 -9.19 9.24
N ILE A 236 -16.56 -8.64 8.35
CA ILE A 236 -16.10 -9.29 7.13
C ILE A 236 -14.58 -9.39 7.15
N LYS A 237 -14.06 -10.62 7.25
CA LYS A 237 -12.64 -10.93 7.13
C LYS A 237 -12.37 -11.72 5.86
N TYR A 238 -11.46 -11.22 5.02
CA TYR A 238 -11.04 -11.91 3.80
C TYR A 238 -9.55 -11.73 3.57
N SER A 239 -8.96 -12.70 2.87
CA SER A 239 -7.60 -12.61 2.38
C SER A 239 -7.62 -12.69 0.86
N ASP A 240 -6.78 -11.89 0.22
CA ASP A 240 -6.61 -11.87 -1.22
C ASP A 240 -5.17 -12.25 -1.57
N ILE A 241 -5.02 -13.12 -2.56
CA ILE A 241 -3.74 -13.38 -3.21
C ILE A 241 -3.89 -12.92 -4.66
N ALA A 242 -3.07 -11.95 -5.06
CA ALA A 242 -3.11 -11.38 -6.39
C ALA A 242 -1.80 -11.60 -7.15
N VAL A 243 -1.93 -11.82 -8.46
CA VAL A 243 -0.82 -11.73 -9.40
C VAL A 243 -0.95 -10.43 -10.16
N MET A 244 0.11 -9.65 -10.17
CA MET A 244 0.17 -8.32 -10.78
C MET A 244 0.99 -8.36 -12.06
N GLY A 245 0.49 -7.70 -13.10
CA GLY A 245 1.22 -7.42 -14.33
C GLY A 245 1.11 -5.96 -14.68
N GLY A 246 2.22 -5.33 -15.09
CA GLY A 246 2.24 -3.90 -15.33
C GLY A 246 3.37 -3.44 -16.23
N TYR A 247 3.40 -2.14 -16.45
CA TYR A 247 4.46 -1.46 -17.17
C TYR A 247 4.78 -0.14 -16.48
N ALA A 248 6.06 0.17 -16.35
CA ALA A 248 6.54 1.44 -15.87
C ALA A 248 7.43 2.12 -16.91
N TYR A 249 7.38 3.45 -16.92
CA TYR A 249 8.14 4.28 -17.82
C TYR A 249 8.70 5.48 -17.07
N ASN A 250 10.01 5.68 -17.22
CA ASN A 250 10.72 6.85 -16.74
C ASN A 250 11.00 7.76 -17.93
N TRP A 251 10.48 8.99 -17.88
CA TRP A 251 10.70 10.03 -18.85
C TRP A 251 11.63 11.11 -18.28
N VAL A 252 12.86 11.14 -18.77
CA VAL A 252 13.85 12.17 -18.47
C VAL A 252 13.70 13.29 -19.51
N PHE A 253 12.90 14.30 -19.18
CA PHE A 253 12.52 15.36 -20.12
C PHE A 253 13.43 16.58 -20.06
N ALA A 254 14.17 16.77 -18.95
CA ALA A 254 15.15 17.83 -18.79
C ALA A 254 16.29 17.36 -17.87
N LYS A 255 17.39 18.11 -17.85
CA LYS A 255 18.53 17.81 -16.97
C LYS A 255 18.06 17.74 -15.51
N ASN A 256 18.38 16.63 -14.85
CA ASN A 256 18.00 16.32 -13.46
C ASN A 256 16.49 16.13 -13.21
N TRP A 257 15.65 16.20 -14.23
CA TRP A 257 14.20 16.04 -14.11
C TRP A 257 13.76 14.67 -14.61
N LEU A 258 12.94 14.01 -13.81
CA LEU A 258 12.35 12.73 -14.11
C LEU A 258 10.84 12.79 -13.86
N PHE A 259 10.06 12.41 -14.86
CA PHE A 259 8.67 12.02 -14.68
C PHE A 259 8.57 10.50 -14.79
N ALA A 260 7.99 9.84 -13.80
CA ALA A 260 7.78 8.39 -13.79
C ALA A 260 6.30 8.08 -13.74
N ALA A 261 5.89 7.12 -14.57
CA ALA A 261 4.54 6.58 -14.56
C ALA A 261 4.62 5.05 -14.55
N SER A 262 3.90 4.42 -13.63
CA SER A 262 3.81 2.98 -13.47
C SER A 262 2.35 2.60 -13.33
N LEU A 263 1.89 1.68 -14.15
CA LEU A 263 0.55 1.13 -14.08
C LEU A 263 0.65 -0.38 -13.97
N SER A 264 -0.01 -0.95 -12.97
CA SER A 264 -0.10 -2.39 -12.77
C SER A 264 -1.55 -2.78 -12.55
N LEU A 265 -1.96 -3.89 -13.16
CA LEU A 265 -3.24 -4.55 -12.92
C LEU A 265 -2.97 -5.81 -12.12
N ALA A 266 -3.77 -6.05 -11.10
CA ALA A 266 -3.74 -7.27 -10.31
C ALA A 266 -4.97 -8.11 -10.64
N LEU A 267 -4.75 -9.42 -10.80
CA LEU A 267 -5.80 -10.41 -10.80
C LEU A 267 -5.72 -11.14 -9.46
N GLY A 268 -6.67 -10.82 -8.57
CA GLY A 268 -6.81 -11.35 -7.23
C GLY A 268 -7.74 -12.55 -7.16
N TYR A 269 -7.40 -13.53 -6.32
CA TYR A 269 -8.32 -14.57 -5.86
C TYR A 269 -8.61 -14.39 -4.38
N GLN A 270 -9.88 -14.22 -4.04
CA GLN A 270 -10.33 -14.02 -2.67
C GLN A 270 -10.71 -15.32 -1.99
N SER A 271 -10.21 -15.49 -0.76
CA SER A 271 -10.63 -16.54 0.16
C SER A 271 -11.23 -15.90 1.42
N SER A 272 -12.49 -16.21 1.72
CA SER A 272 -13.19 -15.72 2.91
C SER A 272 -13.31 -16.83 3.96
N LYS A 273 -13.14 -16.47 5.24
CA LYS A 273 -13.10 -17.43 6.37
C LYS A 273 -14.40 -18.24 6.58
N SER A 274 -15.52 -17.81 5.99
CA SER A 274 -16.77 -18.58 6.02
C SER A 274 -16.76 -19.86 5.16
N ASP A 275 -15.67 -20.13 4.42
CA ASP A 275 -15.46 -21.34 3.62
C ASP A 275 -14.37 -22.28 4.21
N GLU A 276 -13.79 -21.95 5.38
CA GLU A 276 -12.64 -22.70 5.93
C GLU A 276 -12.99 -24.02 6.62
N ASP A 277 -14.26 -24.35 6.85
CA ASP A 277 -14.58 -25.61 7.53
C ASP A 277 -14.43 -26.84 6.62
N HIS A 278 -14.57 -26.73 5.30
CA HIS A 278 -14.37 -27.87 4.42
C HIS A 278 -13.87 -27.46 3.02
N LYS A 279 -12.54 -27.48 2.80
CA LYS A 279 -11.90 -28.17 1.65
C LYS A 279 -10.41 -27.84 1.53
N ASN A 280 -9.62 -28.91 1.49
CA ASN A 280 -8.26 -28.96 0.96
C ASN A 280 -8.09 -28.08 -0.30
N PHE A 281 -7.07 -27.22 -0.29
CA PHE A 281 -6.63 -26.41 -1.43
C PHE A 281 -6.49 -27.29 -2.69
N LYS A 282 -7.52 -27.29 -3.55
CA LYS A 282 -7.51 -27.95 -4.85
C LYS A 282 -7.63 -26.87 -5.91
N PHE A 283 -6.64 -26.78 -6.79
CA PHE A 283 -6.60 -25.97 -8.03
C PHE A 283 -7.79 -26.21 -9.01
N ARG A 284 -8.81 -27.00 -8.62
CA ARG A 284 -9.92 -27.44 -9.48
C ARG A 284 -11.23 -26.69 -9.22
N ASN A 285 -11.28 -25.79 -8.24
CA ASN A 285 -12.48 -24.99 -7.91
C ASN A 285 -12.34 -23.52 -8.35
N PHE A 286 -11.69 -23.27 -9.50
CA PHE A 286 -11.73 -21.94 -10.12
C PHE A 286 -13.15 -21.62 -10.56
N THR A 287 -13.80 -20.66 -9.90
CA THR A 287 -15.07 -20.08 -10.33
C THR A 287 -14.83 -18.63 -10.70
N PHE A 288 -15.23 -18.20 -11.89
CA PHE A 288 -15.07 -16.82 -12.41
C PHE A 288 -15.73 -15.73 -11.54
N LYS A 289 -16.49 -16.11 -10.50
CA LYS A 289 -17.17 -15.20 -9.57
C LYS A 289 -16.24 -14.60 -8.51
N ASN A 290 -15.06 -15.17 -8.27
CA ASN A 290 -14.11 -14.73 -7.24
C ASN A 290 -12.85 -14.04 -7.83
N LEU A 291 -12.90 -13.64 -9.11
CA LEU A 291 -11.82 -12.91 -9.77
C LEU A 291 -12.06 -11.41 -9.60
N ASN A 292 -11.09 -10.74 -9.01
CA ASN A 292 -11.09 -9.29 -8.90
C ASN A 292 -9.99 -8.68 -9.74
N LEU A 293 -10.33 -7.55 -10.35
CA LEU A 293 -9.39 -6.73 -11.10
C LEU A 293 -9.05 -5.51 -10.24
N ASP A 294 -7.85 -5.51 -9.69
CA ASP A 294 -7.33 -4.39 -8.92
C ASP A 294 -6.34 -3.60 -9.77
N GLY A 295 -6.19 -2.32 -9.45
CA GLY A 295 -5.30 -1.41 -10.15
C GLY A 295 -4.35 -0.71 -9.19
N VAL A 296 -3.08 -0.63 -9.54
CA VAL A 296 -2.09 0.19 -8.85
C VAL A 296 -1.47 1.16 -9.84
N GLY A 297 -1.71 2.44 -9.63
CA GLY A 297 -1.06 3.53 -10.36
C GLY A 297 -0.01 4.19 -9.48
N ARG A 298 1.22 4.33 -9.96
CA ARG A 298 2.25 5.13 -9.30
C ARG A 298 2.81 6.17 -10.26
N PHE A 299 2.78 7.42 -9.82
CA PHE A 299 3.26 8.56 -10.59
C PHE A 299 4.25 9.35 -9.75
N GLY A 300 5.28 9.90 -10.38
CA GLY A 300 6.28 10.71 -9.69
C GLY A 300 6.87 11.76 -10.59
N ILE A 301 7.07 12.96 -10.06
CA ILE A 301 7.89 13.99 -10.67
C ILE A 301 8.99 14.37 -9.69
N VAL A 302 10.24 14.27 -10.14
CA VAL A 302 11.41 14.44 -9.28
C VAL A 302 12.44 15.29 -10.00
N TRP A 303 12.94 16.30 -9.28
CA TRP A 303 14.21 16.93 -9.59
C TRP A 303 15.27 16.37 -8.65
N ASN A 304 16.37 15.83 -9.19
CA ASN A 304 17.44 15.23 -8.39
C ASN A 304 18.80 15.49 -9.04
N ASN A 305 19.70 16.17 -8.33
CA ASN A 305 21.07 16.43 -8.78
C ASN A 305 22.11 15.60 -8.02
N THR A 306 21.70 14.46 -7.43
CA THR A 306 22.43 13.59 -6.49
C THR A 306 22.68 14.20 -5.11
N LYS A 307 22.84 15.51 -4.97
CA LYS A 307 23.07 16.18 -3.68
C LYS A 307 21.77 16.61 -3.00
N TRP A 308 20.89 17.21 -3.78
CA TRP A 308 19.59 17.73 -3.39
C TRP A 308 18.54 17.10 -4.30
N TYR A 309 17.38 16.85 -3.73
CA TYR A 309 16.22 16.43 -4.51
C TYR A 309 14.94 17.02 -3.95
N ALA A 310 13.99 17.25 -4.84
CA ALA A 310 12.65 17.68 -4.52
C ALA A 310 11.69 17.04 -5.51
N GLY A 311 10.50 16.67 -5.05
CA GLY A 311 9.55 16.01 -5.91
C GLY A 311 8.19 15.80 -5.28
N ALA A 312 7.30 15.27 -6.09
CA ALA A 312 6.00 14.79 -5.67
C ALA A 312 5.78 13.38 -6.23
N SER A 313 5.10 12.52 -5.47
CA SER A 313 4.66 11.21 -5.94
C SER A 313 3.22 10.94 -5.54
N ALA A 314 2.48 10.29 -6.42
CA ALA A 314 1.12 9.84 -6.18
C ALA A 314 1.07 8.33 -6.33
N ILE A 315 0.62 7.63 -5.29
CA ILE A 315 0.40 6.19 -5.31
C ILE A 315 -1.10 5.98 -5.10
N LEU A 316 -1.76 5.40 -6.10
CA LEU A 316 -3.20 5.15 -6.12
C LEU A 316 -3.42 3.64 -6.20
N HIS A 317 -4.27 3.13 -5.32
CA HIS A 317 -4.74 1.77 -5.36
C HIS A 317 -6.25 1.74 -5.47
N THR A 318 -6.75 0.89 -6.35
CA THR A 318 -8.18 0.61 -6.52
C THR A 318 -8.39 -0.88 -6.37
N TYR A 319 -9.17 -1.27 -5.37
CA TYR A 319 -9.57 -2.65 -5.12
C TYR A 319 -11.04 -2.81 -5.42
N ASN A 320 -11.37 -3.84 -6.18
CA ASN A 320 -12.74 -4.20 -6.47
C ASN A 320 -13.08 -5.50 -5.74
N TYR A 321 -14.12 -5.50 -4.91
CA TYR A 321 -14.65 -6.70 -4.26
C TYR A 321 -16.05 -6.98 -4.83
N HIS A 322 -16.25 -8.20 -5.32
CA HIS A 322 -17.54 -8.64 -5.86
C HIS A 322 -18.01 -9.94 -5.20
N LYS A 323 -19.13 -9.89 -4.46
CA LYS A 323 -19.95 -11.07 -4.14
C LYS A 323 -21.42 -10.80 -4.51
N SER A 324 -22.19 -11.86 -4.70
CA SER A 324 -23.58 -11.80 -5.19
C SER A 324 -24.55 -10.93 -4.38
N GLN A 325 -24.22 -10.61 -3.13
CA GLN A 325 -25.04 -9.78 -2.25
C GLN A 325 -24.36 -8.43 -1.86
N PHE A 326 -23.08 -8.24 -2.21
CA PHE A 326 -22.30 -7.08 -1.78
C PHE A 326 -21.16 -6.76 -2.75
N HIS A 327 -21.12 -5.51 -3.21
CA HIS A 327 -20.01 -4.96 -3.97
C HIS A 327 -19.32 -3.90 -3.11
N ALA A 328 -18.00 -3.95 -3.02
CA ALA A 328 -17.22 -2.86 -2.44
C ALA A 328 -16.14 -2.43 -3.43
N ASN A 329 -16.12 -1.15 -3.79
CA ASN A 329 -14.96 -0.53 -4.45
C ASN A 329 -14.24 0.30 -3.40
N THR A 330 -12.99 -0.06 -3.12
CA THR A 330 -12.13 0.69 -2.21
C THR A 330 -11.05 1.37 -3.03
N THR A 331 -11.02 2.70 -3.00
CA THR A 331 -9.91 3.47 -3.56
C THR A 331 -9.16 4.15 -2.44
N PHE A 332 -7.85 3.94 -2.38
CA PHE A 332 -6.97 4.69 -1.48
C PHE A 332 -5.77 5.24 -2.22
N GLY A 333 -5.35 6.43 -1.83
CA GLY A 333 -4.27 7.16 -2.48
C GLY A 333 -3.44 7.94 -1.48
N ASN A 334 -2.13 7.98 -1.73
CA ASN A 334 -1.20 8.83 -1.02
C ASN A 334 -0.58 9.81 -2.02
N LEU A 335 -0.69 11.11 -1.77
CA LEU A 335 0.05 12.16 -2.45
C LEU A 335 1.18 12.65 -1.53
N ASN A 336 2.42 12.36 -1.93
CA ASN A 336 3.61 12.74 -1.20
C ASN A 336 4.27 13.94 -1.87
N ILE A 337 4.66 14.94 -1.09
CA ILE A 337 5.49 16.06 -1.51
C ILE A 337 6.72 16.05 -0.60
N TYR A 338 7.91 16.05 -1.18
CA TYR A 338 9.14 15.87 -0.42
C TYR A 338 10.30 16.70 -0.93
N VAL A 339 11.19 17.03 0.01
CA VAL A 339 12.49 17.65 -0.24
C VAL A 339 13.53 16.95 0.60
N GLY A 340 14.70 16.70 0.03
CA GLY A 340 15.76 16.02 0.74
C GLY A 340 17.17 16.39 0.30
N PHE A 341 18.10 15.98 1.16
CA PHE A 341 19.51 16.30 1.10
C PHE A 341 20.35 15.07 1.38
N ASN A 342 21.26 14.77 0.46
CA ASN A 342 22.19 13.66 0.55
C ASN A 342 23.55 14.12 1.09
N PHE A 343 24.18 13.34 1.98
CA PHE A 343 25.47 13.67 2.60
C PHE A 343 26.29 12.44 2.97
N GLY A 344 27.54 12.66 3.37
CA GLY A 344 28.53 11.59 3.57
C GLY A 344 28.91 10.93 2.25
N ARG A 345 29.78 11.60 1.50
CA ARG A 345 30.24 11.14 0.18
C ARG A 345 30.88 9.74 0.30
N LYS A 346 30.61 8.87 -0.67
CA LYS A 346 31.16 7.52 -0.74
C LYS A 346 32.63 7.51 -1.15
#